data_AF-A0AAD7RCA6-F1
#
_entry.id   AF-A0AAD7RCA6-F1
#
_cell.length_a   1.000
_cell.length_b   1.000
_cell.length_c   1.000
_cell.angle_alpha   90.00
_cell.angle_beta   90.00
_cell.angle_gamma   90.00
#
_symmetry.space_group_name_H-M   'P 1'
#
loop_
_entity.id
_entity.type
_entity.pdbx_description
1 polymer ?
#
loop_
_entity_poly.entity_id
_entity_poly.type
_entity_poly.pdbx_seq_one_letter_code
_entity_poly.pdbx_strand_id
1 'polypeptide(L)'
;MKDMGNPFQEESRDLLSLDTKDIAHHTAAELIGTHLEKSKVRFQEFMKGLEGEEESTFYEPIKKNRVDFFRHVPASVDSSKQKVLKEDCQLFSKLFISCQSRECDLKEFFRHENQSHPAALSDGGKLHTCQKSHLTTILESQVTTPEAEPDADTIIIDGAALVNSLPPRSSKTFKKKSKGMLFFHAFTGCDVISAFRGKGKKSAWQTCDVCDEASGVFSKLSQYPPSSLVSW
;
A
#
# COMPACT_ATOMS: atom_id res chain seq x y z
N MET A 1 -10.30 -26.21 15.78
CA MET A 1 -10.68 -25.47 14.56
C MET A 1 -12.12 -25.81 14.25
N LYS A 2 -12.99 -24.83 14.02
CA LYS A 2 -14.31 -25.10 13.44
C LYS A 2 -14.07 -25.59 12.01
N ASP A 3 -14.68 -26.69 11.62
CA ASP A 3 -14.71 -27.12 10.24
C ASP A 3 -15.54 -26.10 9.45
N MET A 4 -14.88 -25.38 8.53
CA MET A 4 -15.48 -24.30 7.74
C MET A 4 -16.04 -24.82 6.42
N GLY A 5 -15.86 -26.10 6.10
CA GLY A 5 -16.31 -26.69 4.83
C GLY A 5 -15.72 -26.00 3.60
N ASN A 6 -16.18 -26.41 2.42
CA ASN A 6 -15.80 -25.77 1.17
C ASN A 6 -16.68 -24.52 0.94
N PRO A 7 -16.13 -23.30 0.96
CA PRO A 7 -16.93 -22.08 0.81
C PRO A 7 -17.53 -21.93 -0.60
N PHE A 8 -17.03 -22.67 -1.60
CA PHE A 8 -17.57 -22.66 -2.97
C PHE A 8 -18.75 -23.61 -3.18
N GLN A 9 -19.09 -24.42 -2.17
CA GLN A 9 -20.28 -25.29 -2.19
C GLN A 9 -21.47 -24.67 -1.42
N GLU A 10 -21.27 -23.50 -0.83
CA GLU A 10 -22.30 -22.81 -0.04
C GLU A 10 -23.16 -21.93 -0.95
N GLU A 11 -24.42 -22.33 -1.17
CA GLU A 11 -25.41 -21.51 -1.88
C GLU A 11 -26.07 -20.53 -0.90
N SER A 12 -25.36 -19.46 -0.56
CA SER A 12 -25.94 -18.33 0.19
C SER A 12 -26.02 -17.07 -0.68
N ARG A 13 -27.07 -16.26 -0.44
CA ARG A 13 -27.19 -14.90 -1.01
C ARG A 13 -26.45 -13.85 -0.17
N ASP A 14 -25.89 -14.27 0.95
CA ASP A 14 -25.17 -13.41 1.87
C ASP A 14 -23.76 -13.09 1.35
N LEU A 15 -23.29 -11.88 1.61
CA LEU A 15 -21.91 -11.50 1.33
C LEU A 15 -21.02 -11.94 2.50
N LEU A 16 -20.24 -12.99 2.28
CA LEU A 16 -19.45 -13.67 3.32
C LEU A 16 -17.94 -13.48 3.12
N SER A 17 -17.19 -13.35 4.21
CA SER A 17 -15.72 -13.49 4.16
C SER A 17 -15.33 -14.97 4.05
N LEU A 18 -14.48 -15.33 3.09
CA LEU A 18 -14.13 -16.73 2.83
C LEU A 18 -13.34 -17.40 3.96
N ASP A 19 -12.60 -16.62 4.74
CA ASP A 19 -11.73 -17.07 5.82
C ASP A 19 -12.44 -17.13 7.19
N THR A 20 -13.29 -16.14 7.49
CA THR A 20 -13.99 -16.05 8.78
C THR A 20 -15.45 -16.49 8.75
N LYS A 21 -16.05 -16.61 7.55
CA LYS A 21 -17.50 -16.73 7.32
C LYS A 21 -18.32 -15.61 7.95
N ASP A 22 -17.70 -14.47 8.22
CA ASP A 22 -18.42 -13.30 8.71
C ASP A 22 -19.33 -12.74 7.61
N ILE A 23 -20.59 -12.50 7.99
CA ILE A 23 -21.59 -11.94 7.10
C ILE A 23 -21.48 -10.42 7.12
N ALA A 24 -21.34 -9.80 5.93
CA ALA A 24 -21.37 -8.36 5.80
C ALA A 24 -22.73 -7.81 6.24
N HIS A 25 -22.72 -6.60 6.81
CA HIS A 25 -23.97 -5.95 7.18
C HIS A 25 -24.85 -5.72 5.94
N HIS A 26 -26.17 -5.87 6.07
CA HIS A 26 -27.11 -5.81 4.94
C HIS A 26 -26.93 -4.54 4.06
N THR A 27 -26.61 -3.40 4.68
CA THR A 27 -26.35 -2.14 3.98
C THR A 27 -25.16 -2.21 3.02
N ALA A 28 -24.13 -3.00 3.34
CA ALA A 28 -22.97 -3.20 2.46
C ALA A 28 -23.33 -4.07 1.26
N ALA A 29 -24.08 -5.16 1.48
CA ALA A 29 -24.56 -6.03 0.41
C ALA A 29 -25.50 -5.29 -0.56
N GLU A 30 -26.45 -4.51 -0.03
CA GLU A 30 -27.34 -3.66 -0.84
C GLU A 30 -26.56 -2.61 -1.64
N LEU A 31 -25.51 -2.02 -1.04
CA LEU A 31 -24.69 -1.04 -1.74
C LEU A 31 -23.91 -1.67 -2.88
N ILE A 32 -23.32 -2.86 -2.71
CA ILE A 32 -22.68 -3.59 -3.83
C ILE A 32 -23.70 -3.87 -4.93
N GLY A 33 -24.87 -4.38 -4.58
CA GLY A 33 -25.94 -4.69 -5.53
C GLY A 33 -26.43 -3.47 -6.32
N THR A 34 -26.33 -2.27 -5.74
CA THR A 34 -26.77 -1.00 -6.35
C THR A 34 -25.61 -0.08 -6.76
N HIS A 35 -24.36 -0.57 -6.72
CA HIS A 35 -23.17 0.27 -6.90
C HIS A 35 -23.11 0.86 -8.30
N LEU A 36 -23.50 0.08 -9.32
CA LEU A 36 -23.48 0.50 -10.72
C LEU A 36 -24.48 1.64 -10.97
N GLU A 37 -25.72 1.48 -10.51
CA GLU A 37 -26.77 2.49 -10.63
C GLU A 37 -26.38 3.78 -9.91
N LYS A 38 -25.92 3.66 -8.66
CA LYS A 38 -25.45 4.82 -7.87
C LYS A 38 -24.28 5.54 -8.52
N SER A 39 -23.36 4.80 -9.15
CA SER A 39 -22.22 5.38 -9.86
C SER A 39 -22.66 6.10 -11.14
N LYS A 40 -23.61 5.54 -11.89
CA LYS A 40 -24.20 6.19 -13.07
C LYS A 40 -24.88 7.51 -12.71
N VAL A 41 -25.67 7.52 -11.64
CA VAL A 41 -26.35 8.74 -11.16
C VAL A 41 -25.34 9.84 -10.81
N ARG A 42 -24.29 9.52 -10.04
CA ARG A 42 -23.25 10.50 -9.69
C ARG A 42 -22.46 11.02 -10.89
N PHE A 43 -22.21 10.16 -11.86
CA PHE A 43 -21.58 10.58 -13.11
C PHE A 43 -22.47 11.55 -13.88
N GLN A 44 -23.77 11.27 -13.99
CA GLN A 44 -24.73 12.16 -14.65
C GLN A 44 -24.87 13.50 -13.94
N GLU A 45 -24.91 13.51 -12.60
CA GLU A 45 -24.90 14.74 -11.80
C GLU A 45 -23.65 15.59 -12.07
N PHE A 46 -22.47 14.95 -12.15
CA PHE A 46 -21.23 15.63 -12.49
C PHE A 46 -21.27 16.21 -13.91
N MET A 47 -21.68 15.42 -14.90
CA MET A 47 -21.80 15.88 -16.29
C MET A 47 -22.75 17.06 -16.43
N LYS A 48 -23.89 17.04 -15.73
CA LYS A 48 -24.84 18.16 -15.69
C LYS A 48 -24.25 19.40 -15.01
N GLY A 49 -23.41 19.23 -13.99
CA GLY A 49 -22.67 20.33 -13.36
C GLY A 49 -21.70 21.03 -14.31
N LEU A 50 -21.12 20.29 -15.27
CA LEU A 50 -20.25 20.84 -16.31
C LEU A 50 -20.99 21.58 -17.42
N GLU A 51 -22.30 21.37 -17.58
CA GLU A 51 -23.13 22.11 -18.55
C GLU A 51 -23.44 23.53 -18.07
N GLY A 52 -23.24 23.84 -16.77
CA GLY A 52 -23.29 25.20 -16.24
C GLY A 52 -21.97 25.95 -16.44
N GLU A 53 -22.02 27.27 -16.63
CA GLU A 53 -20.83 28.13 -16.89
C GLU A 53 -19.85 28.28 -15.70
N GLU A 54 -19.97 27.50 -14.62
CA GLU A 54 -19.03 27.52 -13.51
C GLU A 54 -17.80 26.64 -13.80
N GLU A 55 -16.70 27.28 -14.24
CA GLU A 55 -15.37 26.64 -14.43
C GLU A 55 -14.86 25.88 -13.19
N SER A 56 -15.36 26.21 -11.99
CA SER A 56 -14.96 25.55 -10.74
C SER A 56 -15.39 24.10 -10.64
N THR A 57 -16.51 23.70 -11.27
CA THR A 57 -17.07 22.34 -11.15
C THR A 57 -16.19 21.26 -11.80
N PHE A 58 -15.38 21.62 -12.81
CA PHE A 58 -14.48 20.70 -13.50
C PHE A 58 -13.33 20.20 -12.62
N TYR A 59 -12.83 21.03 -11.71
CA TYR A 59 -11.73 20.67 -10.82
C TYR A 59 -12.19 19.93 -9.56
N GLU A 60 -13.51 19.84 -9.35
CA GLU A 60 -14.06 19.10 -8.22
C GLU A 60 -14.08 17.59 -8.50
N PRO A 61 -13.51 16.76 -7.61
CA PRO A 61 -13.52 15.32 -7.78
C PRO A 61 -14.94 14.76 -7.60
N ILE A 62 -15.33 13.81 -8.46
CA ILE A 62 -16.58 13.06 -8.29
C ILE A 62 -16.60 12.43 -6.90
N LYS A 63 -17.65 12.73 -6.13
CA LYS A 63 -17.81 12.25 -4.77
C LYS A 63 -17.75 10.71 -4.74
N LYS A 64 -16.84 10.16 -3.93
CA LYS A 64 -16.72 8.70 -3.77
C LYS A 64 -17.91 8.11 -3.02
N ASN A 65 -18.39 6.94 -3.45
CA ASN A 65 -19.32 6.13 -2.68
C ASN A 65 -18.52 5.48 -1.54
N ARG A 66 -18.73 5.94 -0.29
CA ARG A 66 -18.11 5.31 0.88
C ARG A 66 -18.94 4.10 1.28
N VAL A 67 -18.27 2.98 1.50
CA VAL A 67 -18.88 1.71 1.90
C VAL A 67 -18.04 1.15 3.03
N ASP A 68 -18.67 0.94 4.17
CA ASP A 68 -18.07 0.19 5.26
C ASP A 68 -18.47 -1.28 5.05
N PHE A 69 -17.69 -2.01 4.26
CA PHE A 69 -18.01 -3.39 3.83
C PHE A 69 -18.12 -4.35 5.00
N PHE A 70 -17.02 -4.51 5.73
CA PHE A 70 -16.93 -5.34 6.92
C PHE A 70 -16.58 -4.40 8.05
N ARG A 71 -17.59 -3.98 8.79
CA ARG A 71 -17.39 -3.15 9.98
C ARG A 71 -16.65 -4.01 10.99
N HIS A 72 -15.32 -3.97 10.98
CA HIS A 72 -14.58 -4.26 12.19
C HIS A 72 -14.96 -3.14 13.15
N VAL A 73 -15.85 -3.42 14.09
CA VAL A 73 -15.83 -2.67 15.34
C VAL A 73 -14.38 -2.81 15.80
N PRO A 74 -13.55 -1.75 15.81
CA PRO A 74 -12.25 -1.89 16.41
C PRO A 74 -12.55 -2.27 17.85
N ALA A 75 -12.13 -3.47 18.26
CA ALA A 75 -12.17 -3.84 19.66
C ALA A 75 -11.58 -2.65 20.43
N SER A 76 -12.35 -2.13 21.39
CA SER A 76 -11.95 -0.94 22.16
C SER A 76 -10.49 -1.11 22.57
N VAL A 77 -9.66 -0.12 22.22
CA VAL A 77 -8.19 -0.21 22.18
C VAL A 77 -7.55 -0.37 23.57
N ASP A 78 -8.32 -0.62 24.62
CA ASP A 78 -7.83 -0.55 26.01
C ASP A 78 -7.70 -1.90 26.74
N SER A 79 -8.12 -3.03 26.15
CA SER A 79 -8.14 -4.32 26.87
C SER A 79 -6.95 -5.25 26.61
N SER A 80 -6.09 -4.97 25.63
CA SER A 80 -5.04 -5.90 25.18
C SER A 80 -3.91 -6.06 26.20
N LYS A 81 -3.39 -4.98 26.75
CA LYS A 81 -2.27 -5.03 27.71
C LYS A 81 -2.65 -5.69 29.04
N GLN A 82 -3.84 -5.38 29.56
CA GLN A 82 -4.32 -5.96 30.81
C GLN A 82 -4.57 -7.47 30.67
N LYS A 83 -5.02 -7.93 29.50
CA LYS A 83 -5.21 -9.36 29.22
C LYS A 83 -3.87 -10.11 29.19
N VAL A 84 -2.86 -9.56 28.50
CA VAL A 84 -1.51 -10.14 28.44
C VAL A 84 -0.88 -10.23 29.83
N LEU A 85 -0.94 -9.15 30.62
CA LEU A 85 -0.45 -9.15 32.00
C LEU A 85 -1.13 -10.22 32.87
N LYS A 86 -2.43 -10.47 32.66
CA LYS A 86 -3.17 -11.50 33.39
C LYS A 86 -2.73 -12.91 32.99
N GLU A 87 -2.45 -13.14 31.71
CA GLU A 87 -1.91 -14.39 31.19
C GLU A 87 -0.48 -14.65 31.72
N ASP A 88 0.37 -13.62 31.74
CA ASP A 88 1.71 -13.67 32.33
C ASP A 88 1.66 -13.98 33.83
N CYS A 89 0.83 -13.28 34.59
CA CYS A 89 0.63 -13.56 36.02
C CYS A 89 0.18 -15.01 36.27
N GLN A 90 -0.69 -15.56 35.41
CA GLN A 90 -1.12 -16.95 35.52
C GLN A 90 0.01 -17.92 35.19
N LEU A 91 0.80 -17.64 34.15
CA LEU A 91 1.96 -18.44 33.78
C LEU A 91 2.99 -18.47 34.92
N PHE A 92 3.37 -17.32 35.45
CA PHE A 92 4.32 -17.22 36.56
C PHE A 92 3.80 -17.86 37.85
N SER A 93 2.51 -17.74 38.15
CA SER A 93 1.90 -18.42 39.30
C SER A 93 2.00 -19.94 39.18
N LYS A 94 1.73 -20.49 37.98
CA LYS A 94 1.87 -21.92 37.70
C LYS A 94 3.33 -22.37 37.75
N LEU A 95 4.24 -21.56 37.20
CA LEU A 95 5.68 -21.82 37.24
C LEU A 95 6.19 -21.88 38.68
N PHE A 96 5.77 -20.94 39.54
CA PHE A 96 6.13 -20.92 40.96
C PHE A 96 5.68 -22.18 41.71
N ILE A 97 4.44 -22.63 41.50
CA ILE A 97 3.93 -23.88 42.08
C ILE A 97 4.69 -25.09 41.54
N SER A 98 5.00 -25.09 40.25
CA SER A 98 5.80 -26.15 39.61
C SER A 98 7.20 -26.23 40.23
N CYS A 99 7.86 -25.09 40.47
CA CYS A 99 9.18 -25.03 41.08
C CYS A 99 9.23 -25.53 42.53
N GLN A 100 8.12 -25.40 43.28
CA GLN A 100 8.05 -25.92 44.66
C GLN A 100 7.82 -27.44 44.70
N SER A 101 7.13 -27.99 43.70
CA SER A 101 6.72 -29.40 43.68
C SER A 101 7.68 -30.29 42.89
N ARG A 102 8.45 -29.70 41.98
CA ARG A 102 9.41 -30.37 41.10
C ARG A 102 10.63 -29.47 41.02
N GLU A 103 11.83 -29.99 41.20
CA GLU A 103 13.08 -29.25 40.98
C GLU A 103 13.13 -28.77 39.53
N CYS A 104 12.57 -27.58 39.28
CA CYS A 104 12.34 -27.06 37.94
C CYS A 104 13.56 -26.23 37.53
N ASP A 105 14.21 -26.64 36.44
CA ASP A 105 15.28 -25.86 35.85
C ASP A 105 14.72 -24.68 35.07
N LEU A 106 14.74 -23.51 35.71
CA LEU A 106 14.32 -22.25 35.12
C LEU A 106 15.16 -21.89 33.87
N LYS A 107 16.43 -22.30 33.79
CA LYS A 107 17.26 -21.98 32.62
C LYS A 107 16.77 -22.71 31.39
N GLU A 108 16.45 -23.99 31.51
CA GLU A 108 15.88 -24.76 30.39
C GLU A 108 14.45 -24.29 30.06
N PHE A 109 13.66 -23.91 31.07
CA PHE A 109 12.31 -23.37 30.83
C PHE A 109 12.32 -22.07 30.01
N PHE A 110 13.15 -21.10 30.39
CA PHE A 110 13.26 -19.81 29.67
C PHE A 110 14.02 -19.88 28.35
N ARG A 111 14.60 -21.05 28.03
CA ARG A 111 15.25 -21.28 26.73
C ARG A 111 14.22 -21.43 25.59
N HIS A 112 12.99 -21.81 25.90
CA HIS A 112 11.93 -22.05 24.93
C HIS A 112 10.92 -20.90 24.91
N GLU A 113 10.22 -20.75 23.77
CA GLU A 113 9.16 -19.76 23.60
C GLU A 113 7.95 -20.14 24.47
N ASN A 114 7.70 -19.38 25.54
CA ASN A 114 6.63 -19.66 26.51
C ASN A 114 5.35 -18.85 26.26
N GLN A 115 5.35 -18.06 25.19
CA GLN A 115 4.25 -17.19 24.80
C GLN A 115 3.68 -17.64 23.46
N SER A 116 2.44 -17.23 23.18
CA SER A 116 1.80 -17.49 21.89
C SER A 116 2.47 -16.77 20.72
N HIS A 117 3.27 -15.73 21.01
CA HIS A 117 3.97 -14.91 20.03
C HIS A 117 5.39 -14.59 20.53
N PRO A 118 6.41 -14.59 19.66
CA PRO A 118 7.78 -14.27 20.07
C PRO A 118 7.92 -12.89 20.67
N ALA A 119 8.46 -12.81 21.88
CA ALA A 119 8.67 -11.52 22.57
C ALA A 119 9.65 -10.61 21.79
N ALA A 120 10.58 -11.19 21.02
CA ALA A 120 11.48 -10.44 20.14
C ALA A 120 10.75 -9.76 18.96
N LEU A 121 9.55 -10.24 18.60
CA LEU A 121 8.81 -9.81 17.42
C LEU A 121 7.44 -9.22 17.75
N SER A 122 7.00 -9.20 19.01
CA SER A 122 5.66 -8.77 19.39
C SER A 122 5.62 -7.99 20.70
N ASP A 123 4.70 -7.02 20.78
CA ASP A 123 4.35 -6.28 21.99
C ASP A 123 2.84 -6.40 22.25
N GLY A 124 2.47 -6.84 23.44
CA GLY A 124 1.08 -7.04 23.83
C GLY A 124 0.32 -8.04 22.94
N GLY A 125 1.00 -9.09 22.46
CA GLY A 125 0.41 -10.11 21.57
C GLY A 125 0.20 -9.63 20.13
N LYS A 126 0.77 -8.47 19.76
CA LYS A 126 0.73 -7.94 18.39
C LYS A 126 2.15 -7.84 17.84
N LEU A 127 2.36 -8.35 16.62
CA LEU A 127 3.65 -8.27 15.96
C LEU A 127 4.09 -6.80 15.78
N HIS A 128 5.38 -6.54 15.99
CA HIS A 128 6.00 -5.26 15.68
C HIS A 128 5.84 -4.97 14.18
N THR A 129 5.05 -3.95 13.87
CA THR A 129 4.95 -3.45 12.50
C THR A 129 6.03 -2.39 12.30
N CYS A 130 7.01 -2.66 11.44
CA CYS A 130 7.93 -1.65 10.95
C CYS A 130 7.48 -1.14 9.57
N GLN A 131 7.79 0.12 9.25
CA GLN A 131 7.73 0.53 7.86
C GLN A 131 8.87 -0.14 7.11
N LYS A 132 8.56 -0.76 5.96
CA LYS A 132 9.57 -1.42 5.11
C LYS A 132 10.75 -0.51 4.76
N SER A 133 10.54 0.81 4.73
CA SER A 133 11.60 1.81 4.52
C SER A 133 12.69 1.80 5.59
N HIS A 134 12.41 1.39 6.83
CA HIS A 134 13.44 1.26 7.86
C HIS A 134 14.43 0.13 7.55
N LEU A 135 14.00 -0.92 6.84
CA LEU A 135 14.91 -1.97 6.38
C LEU A 135 15.88 -1.43 5.33
N THR A 136 15.47 -0.45 4.52
CA THR A 136 16.32 0.16 3.49
C THR A 136 17.55 0.81 4.12
N THR A 137 17.40 1.59 5.19
CA THR A 137 18.54 2.21 5.89
C THR A 137 19.49 1.18 6.49
N ILE A 138 18.95 0.08 7.03
CA ILE A 138 19.76 -1.01 7.56
C ILE A 138 20.54 -1.67 6.42
N LEU A 139 19.90 -1.97 5.30
CA LEU A 139 20.55 -2.59 4.15
C LEU A 139 21.59 -1.66 3.51
N GLU A 140 21.30 -0.36 3.39
CA GLU A 140 22.25 0.66 2.90
C GLU A 140 23.50 0.72 3.78
N SER A 141 23.36 0.61 5.11
CA SER A 141 24.51 0.59 6.03
C SER A 141 25.45 -0.61 5.85
N GLN A 142 24.95 -1.70 5.25
CA GLN A 142 25.69 -2.94 5.01
C GLN A 142 26.30 -3.01 3.61
N VAL A 143 26.02 -2.03 2.75
CA VAL A 143 26.52 -1.98 1.37
C VAL A 143 27.51 -0.84 1.24
N THR A 144 28.71 -1.15 0.75
CA THR A 144 29.67 -0.12 0.33
C THR A 144 29.28 0.38 -1.05
N THR A 145 28.78 1.61 -1.15
CA THR A 145 28.52 2.24 -2.44
C THR A 145 29.84 2.54 -3.14
N PRO A 146 30.04 2.09 -4.40
CA PRO A 146 31.25 2.44 -5.14
C PRO A 146 31.29 3.95 -5.40
N GLU A 147 32.44 4.57 -5.12
CA GLU A 147 32.68 6.01 -5.36
C GLU A 147 32.84 6.34 -6.84
N ALA A 148 33.16 5.33 -7.67
CA ALA A 148 33.40 5.49 -9.10
C ALA A 148 32.35 4.76 -9.92
N GLU A 149 31.99 5.37 -11.06
CA GLU A 149 31.16 4.75 -12.08
C GLU A 149 31.87 3.51 -12.63
N PRO A 150 31.16 2.37 -12.82
CA PRO A 150 31.77 1.17 -13.36
C PRO A 150 32.23 1.41 -14.80
N ASP A 151 33.48 1.03 -15.11
CA ASP A 151 34.01 1.05 -16.46
C ASP A 151 33.30 -0.05 -17.29
N ALA A 152 32.36 0.37 -18.14
CA ALA A 152 31.52 -0.52 -18.92
C ALA A 152 31.11 0.12 -20.25
N ASP A 153 31.03 -0.70 -21.30
CA ASP A 153 30.54 -0.28 -22.63
C ASP A 153 29.05 0.10 -22.62
N THR A 154 28.29 -0.38 -21.63
CA THR A 154 26.85 -0.11 -21.50
C THR A 154 26.42 -0.17 -20.04
N ILE A 155 25.75 0.88 -19.57
CA ILE A 155 25.16 0.96 -18.23
C ILE A 155 23.64 0.95 -18.39
N ILE A 156 22.98 -0.04 -17.79
CA ILE A 156 21.52 -0.13 -17.75
C ILE A 156 21.05 0.34 -16.39
N ILE A 157 20.31 1.44 -16.36
CA ILE A 157 19.77 2.03 -15.14
C ILE A 157 18.28 1.71 -15.08
N ASP A 158 17.84 1.16 -13.94
CA ASP A 158 16.42 1.10 -13.63
C ASP A 158 15.91 2.51 -13.34
N GLY A 159 15.21 3.10 -14.32
CA GLY A 159 14.62 4.43 -14.18
C GLY A 159 13.66 4.55 -13.00
N ALA A 160 13.04 3.45 -12.57
CA ALA A 160 12.19 3.43 -11.39
C ALA A 160 13.01 3.64 -10.10
N ALA A 161 14.13 2.94 -9.97
CA ALA A 161 15.03 3.06 -8.83
C ALA A 161 15.66 4.47 -8.76
N LEU A 162 16.13 5.01 -9.89
CA LEU A 162 16.78 6.33 -9.96
C LEU A 162 15.85 7.48 -9.55
N VAL A 163 14.59 7.46 -9.98
CA VAL A 163 13.61 8.51 -9.60
C VAL A 163 13.26 8.40 -8.11
N ASN A 164 13.27 7.19 -7.55
CA ASN A 164 12.97 6.97 -6.13
C ASN A 164 14.09 7.42 -5.20
N SER A 165 15.34 7.38 -5.64
CA SER A 165 16.51 7.86 -4.87
C SER A 165 16.65 9.38 -4.85
N LEU A 166 15.97 10.11 -5.74
CA LEU A 166 16.03 11.57 -5.80
C LEU A 166 14.99 12.25 -4.88
N PRO A 167 15.38 13.29 -4.11
CA PRO A 167 14.44 14.03 -3.26
C PRO A 167 13.46 14.87 -4.11
N PRO A 168 12.14 14.87 -3.81
CA PRO A 168 11.16 15.62 -4.58
C PRO A 168 11.32 17.14 -4.40
N ARG A 169 11.24 17.93 -5.49
CA ARG A 169 11.21 19.41 -5.46
C ARG A 169 10.04 19.97 -6.27
N SER A 170 9.65 21.22 -6.01
CA SER A 170 8.52 21.91 -6.65
C SER A 170 8.92 22.63 -7.94
N SER A 171 7.95 22.91 -8.83
CA SER A 171 8.22 23.49 -10.15
C SER A 171 7.21 24.51 -10.65
N LYS A 172 7.65 25.28 -11.66
CA LYS A 172 7.06 26.59 -11.99
C LYS A 172 6.11 26.64 -13.19
N THR A 173 6.11 25.76 -14.20
CA THR A 173 5.08 25.80 -15.28
C THR A 173 4.89 24.51 -16.11
N PHE A 174 3.63 24.20 -16.46
CA PHE A 174 3.17 23.02 -17.23
C PHE A 174 3.56 23.02 -18.72
N LYS A 175 3.67 24.20 -19.36
CA LYS A 175 3.86 24.36 -20.83
C LYS A 175 5.18 23.78 -21.35
N LYS A 176 6.26 23.82 -20.56
CA LYS A 176 7.57 23.26 -20.97
C LYS A 176 7.53 21.73 -21.08
N LYS A 177 6.63 21.08 -20.34
CA LYS A 177 6.61 19.63 -20.11
C LYS A 177 5.57 18.86 -20.92
N SER A 178 4.58 19.53 -21.51
CA SER A 178 3.55 18.87 -22.33
C SER A 178 4.14 18.08 -23.51
N LYS A 179 5.28 18.52 -24.07
CA LYS A 179 5.98 17.84 -25.18
C LYS A 179 6.55 16.46 -24.81
N GLY A 180 6.77 16.19 -23.52
CA GLY A 180 7.28 14.91 -23.02
C GLY A 180 6.21 14.03 -22.39
N MET A 181 4.93 14.44 -22.41
CA MET A 181 3.87 13.76 -21.65
C MET A 181 3.59 12.33 -22.11
N LEU A 182 3.76 12.04 -23.39
CA LEU A 182 3.54 10.71 -23.94
C LEU A 182 4.55 9.72 -23.35
N PHE A 183 5.84 10.06 -23.40
CA PHE A 183 6.88 9.25 -22.79
C PHE A 183 6.85 9.29 -21.26
N PHE A 184 6.47 10.41 -20.65
CA PHE A 184 6.26 10.47 -19.20
C PHE A 184 5.14 9.52 -18.76
N HIS A 185 4.04 9.42 -19.51
CA HIS A 185 2.98 8.46 -19.24
C HIS A 185 3.44 7.02 -19.44
N ALA A 186 4.16 6.74 -20.53
CA ALA A 186 4.74 5.41 -20.77
C ALA A 186 5.75 5.01 -19.68
N PHE A 187 6.55 5.97 -19.21
CA PHE A 187 7.54 5.79 -18.16
C PHE A 187 6.89 5.59 -16.79
N THR A 188 5.88 6.40 -16.45
CA THR A 188 5.15 6.35 -15.16
C THR A 188 4.05 5.31 -15.06
N GLY A 189 3.63 4.77 -16.19
CA GLY A 189 2.52 3.84 -16.30
C GLY A 189 1.15 4.50 -16.09
N CYS A 190 0.11 3.73 -16.38
CA CYS A 190 -1.25 4.04 -15.98
C CYS A 190 -1.45 3.69 -14.50
N ASP A 191 -2.46 4.26 -13.83
CA ASP A 191 -2.71 4.12 -12.39
C ASP A 191 -2.89 2.66 -11.90
N VAL A 192 -3.01 1.72 -12.83
CA VAL A 192 -3.20 0.27 -12.60
C VAL A 192 -1.88 -0.54 -12.69
N ILE A 193 -0.84 0.00 -13.33
CA ILE A 193 0.50 -0.59 -13.41
C ILE A 193 1.49 0.49 -12.96
N SER A 194 1.67 0.64 -11.65
CA SER A 194 2.64 1.62 -11.14
C SER A 194 4.05 1.05 -11.34
N ALA A 195 4.78 1.55 -12.35
CA ALA A 195 6.23 1.34 -12.42
C ALA A 195 6.95 1.93 -11.19
N PHE A 196 6.29 2.84 -10.46
CA PHE A 196 6.81 3.52 -9.29
C PHE A 196 6.03 3.16 -8.01
N ARG A 197 6.53 2.18 -7.24
CA ARG A 197 5.90 1.76 -5.99
C ARG A 197 5.90 2.89 -4.96
N GLY A 198 4.70 3.36 -4.58
CA GLY A 198 4.53 4.38 -3.53
C GLY A 198 4.79 5.82 -3.97
N LYS A 199 5.08 6.07 -5.26
CA LYS A 199 5.18 7.41 -5.83
C LYS A 199 4.12 7.56 -6.92
N GLY A 200 3.16 8.45 -6.69
CA GLY A 200 2.16 8.80 -7.70
C GLY A 200 2.77 9.67 -8.81
N LYS A 201 2.02 9.84 -9.91
CA LYS A 201 2.37 10.72 -11.04
C LYS A 201 2.82 12.12 -10.60
N LYS A 202 2.22 12.65 -9.52
CA LYS A 202 2.62 13.94 -8.92
C LYS A 202 4.07 13.96 -8.44
N SER A 203 4.54 12.91 -7.78
CA SER A 203 5.92 12.81 -7.30
C SER A 203 6.90 12.58 -8.44
N ALA A 204 6.57 11.71 -9.40
CA ALA A 204 7.39 11.52 -10.60
C ALA A 204 7.50 12.82 -11.43
N TRP A 205 6.40 13.58 -11.52
CA TRP A 205 6.37 14.88 -12.18
C TRP A 205 7.32 15.88 -11.53
N GLN A 206 7.29 15.95 -10.19
CA GLN A 206 8.19 16.76 -9.37
C GLN A 206 9.66 16.35 -9.52
N THR A 207 9.97 15.05 -9.64
CA THR A 207 11.35 14.61 -9.91
C THR A 207 11.84 15.05 -11.29
N CYS A 208 10.97 15.02 -12.30
CA CYS A 208 11.30 15.53 -13.64
C CYS A 208 11.62 17.03 -13.66
N ASP A 209 11.26 17.78 -12.62
CA ASP A 209 11.63 19.20 -12.49
C ASP A 209 13.05 19.42 -11.97
N VAL A 210 13.63 18.42 -11.32
CA VAL A 210 15.01 18.48 -10.81
C VAL A 210 16.00 18.03 -11.88
N CYS A 211 15.56 17.17 -12.81
CA CYS A 211 16.37 16.64 -13.89
C CYS A 211 15.91 17.21 -15.24
N ASP A 212 16.48 18.37 -15.62
CA ASP A 212 16.21 19.00 -16.92
C ASP A 212 16.57 18.06 -18.10
N GLU A 213 17.58 17.18 -17.92
CA GLU A 213 17.95 16.16 -18.90
C GLU A 213 16.84 15.13 -19.14
N ALA A 214 16.19 14.63 -18.08
CA ALA A 214 15.06 13.71 -18.20
C ALA A 214 13.89 14.35 -18.98
N SER A 215 13.60 15.62 -18.70
CA SER A 215 12.59 16.39 -19.45
C SER A 215 12.97 16.55 -20.93
N GLY A 216 14.26 16.75 -21.23
CA GLY A 216 14.79 16.80 -22.59
C GLY A 216 14.68 15.45 -23.32
N VAL A 217 15.02 14.35 -22.65
CA VAL A 217 14.93 12.99 -23.17
C VAL A 217 13.49 12.60 -23.46
N PHE A 218 12.55 12.82 -22.52
CA PHE A 218 11.13 12.53 -22.74
C PHE A 218 10.54 13.34 -23.90
N SER A 219 10.98 14.59 -24.08
CA SER A 219 10.55 15.42 -25.20
C SER A 219 11.11 14.95 -26.55
N LYS A 220 12.34 14.42 -26.58
CA LYS A 220 12.94 13.82 -27.78
C LYS A 220 12.25 12.50 -28.12
N LEU A 221 12.07 11.62 -27.14
CA LEU A 221 11.45 10.31 -27.33
C LEU A 221 9.98 10.42 -27.74
N SER A 222 9.24 11.43 -27.23
CA SER A 222 7.85 11.68 -27.63
C SER A 222 7.69 12.15 -29.09
N GLN A 223 8.79 12.41 -29.81
CA GLN A 223 8.79 12.70 -31.25
C GLN A 223 8.98 11.44 -32.11
N TYR A 224 9.10 10.25 -31.49
CA TYR A 224 9.28 8.97 -32.18
C TYR A 224 8.03 8.07 -32.07
N PRO A 225 7.66 7.33 -33.14
CA PRO A 225 8.29 7.37 -34.46
C PRO A 225 8.02 8.73 -35.15
N PRO A 226 8.99 9.27 -35.92
CA PRO A 226 8.79 10.49 -36.67
C PRO A 226 7.60 10.29 -37.62
N SER A 227 6.81 11.34 -37.82
CA SER A 227 5.58 11.33 -38.63
C SER A 227 5.77 10.84 -40.07
N SER A 228 7.01 10.68 -40.54
CA SER A 228 7.36 10.03 -41.82
C SER A 228 7.23 8.50 -41.82
N LEU A 229 7.03 7.85 -40.67
CA LEU A 229 6.91 6.39 -40.53
C LEU A 229 5.48 5.93 -40.22
N VAL A 230 4.52 6.85 -40.15
CA VAL A 230 3.12 6.53 -39.85
C VAL A 230 2.26 6.89 -41.07
N SER A 231 2.38 6.09 -42.12
CA SER A 231 1.32 5.92 -43.10
C SER A 231 0.45 4.74 -42.65
N TRP A 232 -0.71 5.03 -42.08
CA TRP A 232 -1.84 4.10 -42.06
C TRP A 232 -2.77 4.47 -43.21
#